data_AF-A0A1E5VKS3-F1
#
_entry.id   AF-A0A1E5VKS3-F1
#
_cell.length_a   1.000
_cell.length_b   1.000
_cell.length_c   1.000
_cell.angle_alpha   90.00
_cell.angle_beta   90.00
_cell.angle_gamma   90.00
#
_symmetry.space_group_name_H-M   'P 1'
#
loop_
_entity.id
_entity.type
_entity.pdbx_description
1 polymer ?
#
loop_
_entity_poly.entity_id
_entity_poly.type
_entity_poly.pdbx_seq_one_letter_code
_entity_poly.pdbx_strand_id
1 'polypeptide(L)'
;MLLLPLEERLKKWFTEVSEVNQFDALKHLAPTYSDEEILKVLPEYAYLVRGLWVCKSSFLFDDGHASKRDRVLLEFTKRDSIPSNILDAWIRQDDPKMKKILFPLCKRRGILKDYKFISADLSFLKRYPHIVNEQECAWSSREMTIRESLEMCSTVARKTKNSTRPNVASKEPHPNTSKGRDGPAQGSDDLVQSVLSSVFTANKVRSMQAIVRDLRQLAAKYASNRKDGSKLQALSNAAKSCASLPHDELKKSLLLVAADVHDVFVAKNEEKFTLRNVIIHLLRQKERNATLTKQEILAAAAKHIKREISEREYHQVWNGITYFY
;
A
#
# COMPACT_ATOMS: atom_id res chain seq x y z
N MET A 1 -21.42 -9.46 22.16
CA MET A 1 -21.07 -8.56 21.03
C MET A 1 -21.50 -7.12 21.30
N LEU A 2 -22.71 -6.85 21.80
CA LEU A 2 -23.23 -5.48 22.01
C LEU A 2 -22.53 -4.62 23.08
N LEU A 3 -21.71 -5.21 23.96
CA LEU A 3 -20.97 -4.51 25.01
C LEU A 3 -19.67 -3.84 24.52
N LEU A 4 -19.25 -4.11 23.28
CA LEU A 4 -18.05 -3.52 22.70
C LEU A 4 -18.38 -2.16 22.04
N PRO A 5 -17.39 -1.26 21.89
CA PRO A 5 -17.54 -0.05 21.08
C PRO A 5 -18.02 -0.36 19.66
N LEU A 6 -18.70 0.59 19.00
CA LEU A 6 -19.27 0.41 17.67
C LEU A 6 -18.22 -0.06 16.65
N GLU A 7 -17.05 0.55 16.68
CA GLU A 7 -15.86 0.28 15.87
C GLU A 7 -15.42 -1.18 15.99
N GLU A 8 -15.31 -1.68 17.23
CA GLU A 8 -14.90 -3.05 17.49
C GLU A 8 -15.96 -4.06 17.06
N ARG A 9 -17.25 -3.73 17.23
CA ARG A 9 -18.36 -4.57 16.78
C ARG A 9 -18.37 -4.70 15.26
N LEU A 10 -18.25 -3.58 14.55
CA LEU A 10 -18.20 -3.55 13.08
C LEU A 10 -16.99 -4.32 12.57
N LYS A 11 -15.80 -4.06 13.14
CA LYS A 11 -14.58 -4.76 12.75
C LYS A 11 -14.72 -6.27 12.90
N LYS A 12 -15.14 -6.75 14.08
CA LYS A 12 -15.36 -8.19 14.32
C LYS A 12 -16.41 -8.78 13.41
N TRP A 13 -17.53 -8.08 13.18
CA TRP A 13 -18.58 -8.55 12.29
C TRP A 13 -18.08 -8.79 10.87
N PHE A 14 -17.37 -7.80 10.32
CA PHE A 14 -16.85 -7.87 8.96
C PHE A 14 -15.76 -8.93 8.78
N THR A 15 -14.94 -9.19 9.80
CA THR A 15 -13.84 -10.17 9.72
C THR A 15 -14.24 -11.59 10.11
N GLU A 16 -15.23 -11.77 10.99
CA GLU A 16 -15.56 -13.07 11.59
C GLU A 16 -16.94 -13.60 11.18
N VAL A 17 -17.88 -12.74 10.79
CA VAL A 17 -19.28 -13.14 10.55
C VAL A 17 -19.68 -13.01 9.08
N SER A 18 -19.60 -11.80 8.53
CA SER A 18 -20.05 -11.55 7.16
C SER A 18 -19.27 -10.41 6.52
N GLU A 19 -18.66 -10.71 5.38
CA GLU A 19 -17.88 -9.76 4.61
C GLU A 19 -18.74 -8.81 3.77
N VAL A 20 -20.02 -9.12 3.54
CA VAL A 20 -20.93 -8.28 2.74
C VAL A 20 -22.30 -8.19 3.40
N ASN A 21 -22.79 -6.97 3.62
CA ASN A 21 -23.98 -6.76 4.45
C ASN A 21 -24.96 -5.71 3.91
N GLN A 22 -26.24 -6.03 4.13
CA GLN A 22 -27.36 -5.10 4.31
C GLN A 22 -27.00 -3.94 5.24
N PHE A 23 -27.28 -2.66 4.92
CA PHE A 23 -27.17 -1.62 5.96
C PHE A 23 -28.15 -1.88 7.11
N ASP A 24 -29.38 -2.31 6.80
CA ASP A 24 -30.36 -2.69 7.81
C ASP A 24 -29.88 -3.85 8.71
N ALA A 25 -29.08 -4.78 8.17
CA ALA A 25 -28.44 -5.82 8.97
C ALA A 25 -27.41 -5.25 9.95
N LEU A 26 -26.63 -4.25 9.53
CA LEU A 26 -25.61 -3.61 10.37
C LEU A 26 -26.22 -2.76 11.48
N LYS A 27 -27.40 -2.17 11.26
CA LYS A 27 -28.15 -1.42 12.29
C LYS A 27 -28.48 -2.27 13.51
N HIS A 28 -28.75 -3.57 13.32
CA HIS A 28 -28.99 -4.49 14.43
C HIS A 28 -27.76 -4.70 15.34
N LEU A 29 -26.55 -4.37 14.86
CA LEU A 29 -25.33 -4.40 15.67
C LEU A 29 -25.17 -3.15 16.53
N ALA A 30 -25.91 -2.08 16.24
CA ALA A 30 -25.77 -0.78 16.86
C ALA A 30 -27.15 -0.16 17.19
N PRO A 31 -28.00 -0.84 17.98
CA PRO A 31 -29.39 -0.42 18.20
C PRO A 31 -29.54 0.91 18.95
N THR A 32 -28.47 1.40 19.58
CA THR A 32 -28.43 2.67 20.32
C THR A 32 -27.86 3.83 19.51
N TYR A 33 -27.43 3.60 18.27
CA TYR A 33 -26.80 4.60 17.40
C TYR A 33 -27.77 5.02 16.30
N SER A 34 -27.71 6.28 15.88
CA SER A 34 -28.46 6.75 14.73
C SER A 34 -27.87 6.18 13.43
N ASP A 35 -28.67 6.18 12.36
CA ASP A 35 -28.21 5.74 11.05
C ASP A 35 -26.98 6.57 10.60
N GLU A 36 -26.97 7.88 10.84
CA GLU A 36 -25.90 8.80 10.50
C GLU A 36 -24.61 8.52 11.28
N GLU A 37 -24.70 8.21 12.57
CA GLU A 37 -23.55 7.85 13.39
C GLU A 37 -22.88 6.58 12.87
N ILE A 38 -23.69 5.58 12.50
CA ILE A 38 -23.22 4.31 11.94
C ILE A 38 -22.58 4.56 10.57
N LEU A 39 -23.25 5.34 9.70
CA LEU A 39 -22.78 5.67 8.35
C LEU A 39 -21.48 6.49 8.35
N LYS A 40 -21.24 7.30 9.38
CA LYS A 40 -19.99 8.06 9.52
C LYS A 40 -18.79 7.16 9.82
N VAL A 41 -18.99 6.08 10.57
CA VAL A 41 -17.92 5.17 11.01
C VAL A 41 -17.68 4.03 10.01
N LEU A 42 -18.73 3.59 9.31
CA LEU A 42 -18.70 2.46 8.38
C LEU A 42 -17.59 2.53 7.30
N PRO A 43 -17.33 3.69 6.66
CA PRO A 43 -16.30 3.82 5.63
C PRO A 43 -14.89 3.47 6.11
N GLU A 44 -14.64 3.40 7.43
CA GLU A 44 -13.37 2.93 7.97
C GLU A 44 -13.20 1.41 7.83
N TYR A 45 -14.30 0.66 7.83
CA TYR A 45 -14.30 -0.80 7.87
C TYR A 45 -14.77 -1.47 6.57
N ALA A 46 -15.57 -0.76 5.78
CA ALA A 46 -16.18 -1.30 4.58
C ALA A 46 -16.26 -0.27 3.43
N TYR A 47 -16.38 -0.78 2.22
CA TYR A 47 -16.70 -0.02 1.01
C TYR A 47 -18.16 -0.21 0.63
N LEU A 48 -18.79 0.84 0.13
CA LEU A 48 -20.09 0.71 -0.50
C LEU A 48 -19.94 0.21 -1.94
N VAL A 49 -20.59 -0.91 -2.28
CA VAL A 49 -20.63 -1.48 -3.63
C VAL A 49 -22.05 -1.88 -3.96
N ARG A 50 -22.68 -1.14 -4.90
CA ARG A 50 -24.07 -1.36 -5.34
C ARG A 50 -25.08 -1.47 -4.19
N GLY A 51 -24.94 -0.58 -3.20
CA GLY A 51 -25.83 -0.50 -2.04
C GLY A 51 -25.46 -1.45 -0.89
N LEU A 52 -24.52 -2.37 -1.08
CA LEU A 52 -24.04 -3.26 -0.04
C LEU A 52 -22.75 -2.75 0.58
N TRP A 53 -22.59 -2.96 1.88
CA TRP A 53 -21.36 -2.67 2.61
C TRP A 53 -20.45 -3.90 2.61
N VAL A 54 -19.30 -3.77 1.96
CA VAL A 54 -18.33 -4.84 1.75
C VAL A 54 -17.07 -4.57 2.57
N CYS A 55 -16.66 -5.50 3.43
CA CYS A 55 -15.44 -5.40 4.24
C CYS A 55 -14.23 -4.99 3.38
N LYS A 56 -13.44 -4.03 3.87
CA LYS A 56 -12.19 -3.65 3.20
C LYS A 56 -11.25 -4.84 3.11
N SER A 57 -10.60 -4.98 1.96
CA SER A 57 -9.72 -6.11 1.69
C SER A 57 -8.51 -6.18 2.63
N SER A 58 -8.07 -5.04 3.18
CA SER A 58 -6.97 -4.94 4.15
C SER A 58 -7.26 -5.60 5.49
N PHE A 59 -8.52 -5.88 5.83
CA PHE A 59 -8.88 -6.61 7.05
C PHE A 59 -8.95 -8.14 6.84
N LEU A 60 -9.01 -8.58 5.58
CA LEU A 60 -9.19 -9.99 5.23
C LEU A 60 -7.92 -10.63 4.64
N PHE A 61 -7.04 -9.82 4.05
CA PHE A 61 -5.85 -10.28 3.34
C PHE A 61 -4.64 -9.42 3.70
N ASP A 62 -3.60 -10.06 4.23
CA ASP A 62 -2.33 -9.43 4.59
C ASP A 62 -1.29 -9.47 3.45
N ASP A 63 -1.68 -9.99 2.27
CA ASP A 63 -0.85 -10.21 1.09
C ASP A 63 -1.40 -9.51 -0.16
N GLY A 64 -0.74 -9.70 -1.32
CA GLY A 64 -1.11 -9.06 -2.59
C GLY A 64 -2.53 -9.39 -3.10
N HIS A 65 -3.26 -10.26 -2.41
CA HIS A 65 -4.66 -10.58 -2.68
C HIS A 65 -5.61 -9.45 -2.29
N ALA A 66 -5.23 -8.59 -1.33
CA ALA A 66 -6.02 -7.41 -0.99
C ALA A 66 -6.23 -6.51 -2.22
N SER A 67 -5.16 -6.22 -2.96
CA SER A 67 -5.21 -5.41 -4.18
C SER A 67 -5.98 -6.09 -5.31
N LYS A 68 -5.89 -7.42 -5.42
CA LYS A 68 -6.68 -8.18 -6.41
C LYS A 68 -8.19 -8.08 -6.10
N ARG A 69 -8.57 -8.24 -4.82
CA ARG A 69 -9.96 -8.10 -4.38
C ARG A 69 -10.48 -6.68 -4.58
N ASP A 70 -9.70 -5.65 -4.24
CA ASP A 70 -10.07 -4.26 -4.47
C ASP A 70 -10.32 -3.96 -5.96
N ARG A 71 -9.53 -4.56 -6.86
CA ARG A 71 -9.75 -4.46 -8.31
C ARG A 71 -11.06 -5.11 -8.74
N VAL A 72 -11.41 -6.27 -8.16
CA VAL A 72 -12.71 -6.93 -8.43
C VAL A 72 -13.87 -6.08 -7.93
N LEU A 73 -13.76 -5.52 -6.72
CA LEU A 73 -14.77 -4.63 -6.15
C LEU A 73 -14.97 -3.37 -6.99
N LEU A 74 -13.88 -2.75 -7.45
CA LEU A 74 -13.92 -1.60 -8.35
C LEU A 74 -14.64 -1.93 -9.67
N GLU A 75 -14.47 -3.14 -10.22
CA GLU A 75 -15.27 -3.51 -11.39
C GLU A 75 -16.75 -3.66 -11.08
N PHE A 76 -17.09 -4.20 -9.91
CA PHE A 76 -18.48 -4.32 -9.51
C PHE A 76 -19.17 -2.99 -9.21
N THR A 77 -18.43 -1.88 -9.03
CA THR A 77 -19.05 -0.55 -9.00
C THR A 77 -19.54 -0.11 -10.39
N LYS A 78 -18.90 -0.62 -11.47
CA LYS A 78 -19.17 -0.22 -12.86
C LYS A 78 -20.15 -1.15 -13.58
N ARG A 79 -20.13 -2.44 -13.24
CA ARG A 79 -20.91 -3.49 -13.92
C ARG A 79 -21.48 -4.48 -12.91
N ASP A 80 -22.63 -5.04 -13.23
CA ASP A 80 -23.30 -6.03 -12.38
C ASP A 80 -22.65 -7.43 -12.46
N SER A 81 -21.83 -7.65 -13.47
CA SER A 81 -21.19 -8.93 -13.78
C SER A 81 -19.85 -8.73 -14.47
N ILE A 82 -18.89 -9.61 -14.17
CA ILE A 82 -17.53 -9.56 -14.71
C ILE A 82 -17.27 -10.84 -15.52
N PRO A 83 -16.94 -10.74 -16.82
CA PRO A 83 -16.53 -11.88 -17.64
C PRO A 83 -15.40 -12.70 -17.02
N SER A 84 -15.48 -14.03 -17.11
CA SER A 84 -14.50 -14.93 -16.48
C SER A 84 -13.08 -14.72 -17.00
N ASN A 85 -12.92 -14.46 -18.30
CA ASN A 85 -11.62 -14.20 -18.92
C ASN A 85 -10.91 -12.95 -18.36
N ILE A 86 -11.67 -11.95 -17.91
CA ILE A 86 -11.12 -10.75 -17.27
C ILE A 86 -10.58 -11.12 -15.87
N LEU A 87 -11.34 -11.90 -15.10
CA LEU A 87 -10.93 -12.33 -13.76
C LEU A 87 -9.75 -13.31 -13.79
N ASP A 88 -9.74 -14.24 -14.76
CA ASP A 88 -8.67 -15.22 -14.95
C ASP A 88 -7.32 -14.52 -15.25
N ALA A 89 -7.34 -13.32 -15.84
CA ALA A 89 -6.14 -12.51 -16.08
C ALA A 89 -5.58 -11.87 -14.79
N TRP A 90 -6.39 -11.74 -13.73
CA TRP A 90 -6.02 -11.06 -12.48
C TRP A 90 -5.74 -12.03 -11.34
N ILE A 91 -6.48 -13.13 -11.31
CA ILE A 91 -6.39 -14.18 -10.30
C ILE A 91 -6.25 -15.50 -11.05
N ARG A 92 -5.13 -16.20 -10.84
CA ARG A 92 -4.92 -17.49 -11.51
C ARG A 92 -5.95 -18.50 -10.99
N GLN A 93 -6.45 -19.37 -11.87
CA GLN A 93 -7.49 -20.34 -11.51
C GLN A 93 -7.05 -21.37 -10.46
N ASP A 94 -5.75 -21.64 -10.38
CA ASP A 94 -5.12 -22.52 -9.40
C ASP A 94 -4.82 -21.82 -8.07
N ASP A 95 -5.05 -20.51 -7.96
CA ASP A 95 -4.84 -19.77 -6.71
C ASP A 95 -5.87 -20.23 -5.65
N PRO A 96 -5.43 -20.89 -4.56
CA PRO A 96 -6.34 -21.44 -3.56
C PRO A 96 -7.16 -20.34 -2.85
N LYS A 97 -6.71 -19.07 -2.91
CA LYS A 97 -7.43 -17.92 -2.34
C LYS A 97 -8.43 -17.28 -3.32
N MET A 98 -8.48 -17.70 -4.59
CA MET A 98 -9.46 -17.18 -5.56
C MET A 98 -10.89 -17.34 -5.06
N LYS A 99 -11.21 -18.50 -4.49
CA LYS A 99 -12.54 -18.76 -3.89
C LYS A 99 -12.83 -17.81 -2.73
N LYS A 100 -11.86 -17.52 -1.87
CA LYS A 100 -12.00 -16.57 -0.76
C LYS A 100 -12.22 -15.12 -1.24
N ILE A 101 -11.63 -14.74 -2.37
CA ILE A 101 -11.86 -13.41 -2.95
C ILE A 101 -13.27 -13.31 -3.55
N LEU A 102 -13.69 -14.32 -4.31
CA LEU A 102 -14.88 -14.20 -5.16
C LEU A 102 -16.18 -14.67 -4.50
N PHE A 103 -16.16 -15.78 -3.75
CA PHE A 103 -17.40 -16.40 -3.26
C PHE A 103 -18.23 -15.51 -2.33
N PRO A 104 -17.64 -14.66 -1.47
CA PRO A 104 -18.42 -13.72 -0.67
C PRO A 104 -19.10 -12.63 -1.51
N LEU A 105 -18.55 -12.32 -2.69
CA LEU A 105 -18.94 -11.16 -3.50
C LEU A 105 -19.88 -11.50 -4.66
N CYS A 106 -19.73 -12.69 -5.24
CA CYS A 106 -20.36 -13.01 -6.53
C CYS A 106 -20.64 -14.49 -6.72
N LYS A 107 -21.54 -14.78 -7.67
CA LYS A 107 -21.87 -16.14 -8.12
C LYS A 107 -21.38 -16.34 -9.55
N ARG A 108 -20.65 -17.44 -9.78
CA ARG A 108 -20.23 -17.84 -11.12
C ARG A 108 -21.44 -18.34 -11.91
N ARG A 109 -21.65 -17.81 -13.12
CA ARG A 109 -22.67 -18.28 -14.06
C ARG A 109 -21.98 -18.99 -15.21
N GLY A 110 -21.93 -20.32 -15.16
CA GLY A 110 -21.19 -21.13 -16.12
C GLY A 110 -21.62 -20.91 -17.59
N ILE A 111 -22.92 -20.79 -17.83
CA ILE A 111 -23.50 -20.59 -19.17
C ILE A 111 -23.08 -19.22 -19.74
N LEU A 112 -23.19 -18.17 -18.94
CA LEU A 112 -22.84 -16.80 -19.33
C LEU A 112 -21.34 -16.52 -19.25
N LYS A 113 -20.56 -17.48 -18.74
CA LYS A 113 -19.12 -17.40 -18.54
C LYS A 113 -18.69 -16.14 -17.78
N ASP A 114 -19.44 -15.76 -16.76
CA ASP A 114 -19.16 -14.58 -15.95
C ASP A 114 -19.37 -14.82 -14.44
N TYR A 115 -19.06 -13.80 -13.67
CA TYR A 115 -19.30 -13.73 -12.24
C TYR A 115 -20.23 -12.56 -11.96
N LYS A 116 -21.45 -12.87 -11.51
CA LYS A 116 -22.47 -11.86 -11.19
C LYS A 116 -22.34 -11.44 -9.74
N PHE A 117 -22.27 -10.13 -9.48
CA PHE A 117 -22.31 -9.60 -8.12
C PHE A 117 -23.58 -10.10 -7.41
N ILE A 118 -23.51 -10.29 -6.11
CA ILE A 118 -24.70 -10.57 -5.31
C ILE A 118 -25.72 -9.43 -5.44
N SER A 119 -26.99 -9.72 -5.15
CA SER A 119 -28.09 -8.78 -5.41
C SER A 119 -27.88 -7.45 -4.69
N ALA A 120 -27.89 -6.37 -5.47
CA ALA A 120 -27.72 -5.00 -4.99
C ALA A 120 -28.82 -4.59 -4.00
N ASP A 121 -28.49 -3.70 -3.07
CA ASP A 121 -29.48 -3.06 -2.18
C ASP A 121 -29.96 -1.74 -2.77
N LEU A 122 -30.99 -1.83 -3.61
CA LEU A 122 -31.60 -0.66 -4.24
C LEU A 122 -32.30 0.26 -3.24
N SER A 123 -32.68 -0.25 -2.06
CA SER A 123 -33.34 0.55 -1.04
C SER A 123 -32.36 1.50 -0.38
N PHE A 124 -31.14 1.03 -0.08
CA PHE A 124 -30.06 1.84 0.44
C PHE A 124 -29.66 2.94 -0.55
N LEU A 125 -29.50 2.59 -1.83
CA LEU A 125 -29.13 3.55 -2.88
C LEU A 125 -30.13 4.72 -2.98
N LYS A 126 -31.42 4.44 -2.79
CA LYS A 126 -32.47 5.46 -2.81
C LYS A 126 -32.53 6.27 -1.51
N ARG A 127 -32.28 5.63 -0.36
CA ARG A 127 -32.42 6.26 0.96
C ARG A 127 -31.24 7.16 1.33
N TYR A 128 -30.02 6.82 0.90
CA TYR A 128 -28.79 7.57 1.24
C TYR A 128 -27.99 7.99 0.00
N PRO A 129 -28.56 8.75 -0.94
CA PRO A 129 -27.87 9.14 -2.18
C PRO A 129 -26.60 9.98 -1.95
N HIS A 130 -26.56 10.76 -0.86
CA HIS A 130 -25.38 11.55 -0.50
C HIS A 130 -24.18 10.65 -0.12
N ILE A 131 -24.42 9.56 0.62
CA ILE A 131 -23.38 8.57 0.94
C ILE A 131 -22.92 7.84 -0.32
N VAL A 132 -23.85 7.52 -1.23
CA VAL A 132 -23.51 6.90 -2.52
C VAL A 132 -22.54 7.79 -3.29
N ASN A 133 -22.86 9.08 -3.43
CA ASN A 133 -21.99 10.04 -4.12
C ASN A 133 -20.61 10.16 -3.47
N GLU A 134 -20.53 10.22 -2.14
CA GLU A 134 -19.26 10.27 -1.42
C GLU A 134 -18.40 9.03 -1.69
N GLN A 135 -19.03 7.85 -1.68
CA GLN A 135 -18.34 6.59 -1.95
C GLN A 135 -17.93 6.46 -3.41
N GLU A 136 -18.70 7.00 -4.37
CA GLU A 136 -18.30 7.09 -5.78
C GLU A 136 -17.06 7.97 -5.96
N CYS A 137 -16.98 9.10 -5.27
CA CYS A 137 -15.77 9.92 -5.24
C CYS A 137 -14.58 9.14 -4.65
N ALA A 138 -14.78 8.44 -3.53
CA ALA A 138 -13.73 7.62 -2.91
C ALA A 138 -13.24 6.50 -3.85
N TRP A 139 -14.14 5.84 -4.59
CA TRP A 139 -13.78 4.85 -5.61
C TRP A 139 -13.02 5.46 -6.78
N SER A 140 -13.37 6.66 -7.21
CA SER A 140 -12.67 7.37 -8.29
C SER A 140 -11.21 7.66 -7.91
N SER A 141 -10.96 8.12 -6.68
CA SER A 141 -9.60 8.30 -6.17
C SER A 141 -8.84 6.96 -6.11
N ARG A 142 -9.52 5.90 -5.67
CA ARG A 142 -8.92 4.57 -5.54
C ARG A 142 -8.59 3.92 -6.88
N GLU A 143 -9.42 4.13 -7.90
CA GLU A 143 -9.16 3.69 -9.27
C GLU A 143 -7.86 4.26 -9.81
N MET A 144 -7.59 5.54 -9.56
CA MET A 144 -6.34 6.20 -9.96
C MET A 144 -5.14 5.48 -9.35
N THR A 145 -5.18 5.19 -8.04
CA THR A 145 -4.11 4.45 -7.33
C THR A 145 -3.95 3.01 -7.85
N ILE A 146 -5.07 2.30 -8.12
CA ILE A 146 -5.03 0.94 -8.67
C ILE A 146 -4.40 0.95 -10.07
N ARG A 147 -4.71 1.94 -10.91
CA ARG A 147 -4.16 2.06 -12.27
C ARG A 147 -2.67 2.37 -12.26
N GLU A 148 -2.23 3.31 -11.43
CA GLU A 148 -0.83 3.69 -11.28
C GLU A 148 0.03 2.50 -10.80
N SER A 149 -0.49 1.70 -9.87
CA SER A 149 0.18 0.48 -9.39
C SER A 149 0.37 -0.59 -10.48
N LEU A 150 -0.58 -0.67 -11.43
CA LEU A 150 -0.56 -1.62 -12.54
C LEU A 150 0.40 -1.15 -13.66
N GLU A 151 0.41 0.16 -13.95
CA GLU A 151 1.30 0.77 -14.93
C GLU A 151 2.79 0.63 -14.52
N MET A 152 3.10 0.77 -13.22
CA MET A 152 4.45 0.54 -12.67
C MET A 152 4.92 -0.92 -12.75
N CYS A 153 3.99 -1.90 -12.74
CA CYS A 153 4.35 -3.32 -12.95
C CYS A 153 4.56 -3.67 -14.43
N SER A 154 3.89 -2.97 -15.36
CA SER A 154 3.91 -3.31 -16.79
C SER A 154 5.12 -2.76 -17.56
N THR A 155 5.72 -1.65 -17.10
CA THR A 155 6.88 -1.02 -17.74
C THR A 155 8.17 -1.84 -17.60
N VAL A 156 8.24 -2.78 -16.66
CA VAL A 156 9.38 -3.69 -16.50
C VAL A 156 9.35 -4.87 -17.50
N ALA A 157 8.20 -5.15 -18.14
CA ALA A 157 7.99 -6.37 -18.92
C ALA A 157 8.11 -6.23 -20.45
N ARG A 158 8.40 -5.03 -20.99
CA ARG A 158 8.22 -4.76 -22.44
C ARG A 158 9.46 -4.54 -23.30
N LYS A 159 10.68 -4.82 -22.81
CA LYS A 159 11.88 -4.80 -23.67
C LYS A 159 12.52 -6.17 -23.76
N THR A 160 12.10 -6.96 -24.75
CA THR A 160 12.98 -7.84 -25.55
C THR A 160 12.14 -8.56 -26.62
N LYS A 161 12.08 -7.99 -27.82
CA LYS A 161 11.91 -8.77 -29.04
C LYS A 161 12.95 -8.33 -30.07
N ASN A 162 13.78 -9.31 -30.40
CA ASN A 162 14.52 -9.53 -31.65
C ASN A 162 15.67 -8.57 -31.99
N SER A 163 16.91 -9.09 -32.00
CA SER A 163 17.67 -9.25 -33.24
C SER A 163 18.89 -10.17 -33.03
N THR A 164 19.29 -10.78 -34.14
CA THR A 164 20.13 -11.96 -34.35
C THR A 164 21.64 -11.69 -34.13
N ARG A 165 22.35 -12.70 -33.64
CA ARG A 165 23.83 -12.92 -33.54
C ARG A 165 24.53 -12.95 -34.95
N PRO A 166 25.88 -13.16 -35.12
CA PRO A 166 27.03 -13.26 -34.16
C PRO A 166 28.47 -12.77 -34.63
N ASN A 167 29.45 -12.86 -33.70
CA ASN A 167 30.92 -13.11 -33.82
C ASN A 167 31.87 -11.98 -34.33
N VAL A 168 33.10 -11.75 -33.82
CA VAL A 168 34.30 -12.64 -33.73
C VAL A 168 35.33 -12.19 -32.64
N ALA A 169 36.12 -13.18 -32.17
CA ALA A 169 37.27 -13.26 -31.22
C ALA A 169 38.42 -12.19 -31.35
N SER A 170 39.27 -11.93 -30.34
CA SER A 170 40.43 -12.80 -29.98
C SER A 170 41.30 -12.35 -28.76
N LYS A 171 41.69 -13.36 -27.94
CA LYS A 171 42.87 -13.70 -27.10
C LYS A 171 43.88 -12.65 -26.50
N GLU A 172 43.95 -12.62 -25.15
CA GLU A 172 45.07 -12.81 -24.14
C GLU A 172 46.58 -12.56 -24.46
N PRO A 173 47.56 -12.49 -23.50
CA PRO A 173 47.55 -12.21 -22.02
C PRO A 173 48.74 -11.35 -21.42
N HIS A 174 48.52 -10.71 -20.24
CA HIS A 174 49.40 -10.33 -19.07
C HIS A 174 50.80 -9.64 -19.23
N PRO A 175 51.35 -8.85 -18.25
CA PRO A 175 51.25 -9.02 -16.78
C PRO A 175 51.14 -7.75 -15.88
N ASN A 176 51.00 -8.04 -14.58
CA ASN A 176 50.85 -7.21 -13.39
C ASN A 176 51.72 -5.95 -13.28
N THR A 177 51.11 -4.86 -12.80
CA THR A 177 51.72 -4.04 -11.72
C THR A 177 50.64 -3.62 -10.71
N SER A 178 50.90 -4.01 -9.47
CA SER A 178 50.18 -3.62 -8.27
C SER A 178 50.30 -2.13 -8.00
N LYS A 179 49.17 -1.48 -7.73
CA LYS A 179 49.09 -0.38 -6.77
C LYS A 179 47.83 -0.56 -5.93
N GLY A 180 48.03 -1.23 -4.80
CA GLY A 180 47.09 -1.17 -3.69
C GLY A 180 46.92 0.28 -3.27
N ARG A 181 45.67 0.71 -3.21
CA ARG A 181 45.28 1.86 -2.41
C ARG A 181 44.22 1.33 -1.46
N ASP A 182 44.70 0.89 -0.30
CA ASP A 182 43.87 0.64 0.86
C ASP A 182 43.11 1.95 1.19
N GLY A 183 41.82 1.93 0.89
CA GLY A 183 40.82 2.86 1.40
C GLY A 183 39.86 2.06 2.28
N PRO A 184 39.36 2.65 3.38
CA PRO A 184 38.63 1.91 4.41
C PRO A 184 37.35 1.31 3.84
N ALA A 185 36.96 0.15 4.36
CA ALA A 185 35.83 -0.68 3.95
C ALA A 185 34.50 0.10 3.85
N GLN A 186 34.27 0.75 2.72
CA GLN A 186 33.08 1.54 2.40
C GLN A 186 32.06 0.66 1.66
N GLY A 187 31.77 -0.52 2.20
CA GLY A 187 31.06 -1.59 1.48
C GLY A 187 29.79 -2.12 2.13
N SER A 188 29.61 -1.96 3.45
CA SER A 188 28.48 -2.53 4.19
C SER A 188 27.41 -1.49 4.52
N ASP A 189 27.81 -0.33 5.03
CA ASP A 189 26.86 0.69 5.50
C ASP A 189 26.07 1.33 4.35
N ASP A 190 26.71 1.54 3.19
CA ASP A 190 26.05 2.00 1.97
C ASP A 190 25.00 0.97 1.48
N LEU A 191 25.25 -0.33 1.65
CA LEU A 191 24.30 -1.37 1.28
C LEU A 191 23.12 -1.41 2.24
N VAL A 192 23.37 -1.29 3.55
CA VAL A 192 22.31 -1.21 4.58
C VAL A 192 21.43 0.01 4.33
N GLN A 193 22.02 1.18 4.13
CA GLN A 193 21.28 2.41 3.85
C GLN A 193 20.49 2.31 2.54
N SER A 194 21.08 1.72 1.50
CA SER A 194 20.41 1.47 0.21
C SER A 194 19.19 0.55 0.37
N VAL A 195 19.35 -0.57 1.09
CA VAL A 195 18.27 -1.51 1.37
C VAL A 195 17.16 -0.85 2.18
N LEU A 196 17.50 -0.16 3.27
CA LEU A 196 16.51 0.52 4.10
C LEU A 196 15.77 1.63 3.33
N SER A 197 16.48 2.38 2.49
CA SER A 197 15.86 3.41 1.62
C SER A 197 14.88 2.78 0.62
N SER A 198 15.21 1.60 0.09
CA SER A 198 14.36 0.89 -0.88
C SER A 198 13.01 0.43 -0.29
N VAL A 199 12.94 0.20 1.03
CA VAL A 199 11.68 -0.11 1.73
C VAL A 199 10.69 1.06 1.61
N PHE A 200 11.18 2.29 1.52
CA PHE A 200 10.36 3.50 1.39
C PHE A 200 10.12 3.93 -0.06
N THR A 201 10.48 3.12 -1.07
CA THR A 201 10.26 3.49 -2.47
C THR A 201 8.77 3.51 -2.82
N ALA A 202 8.04 2.44 -2.46
CA ALA A 202 6.61 2.29 -2.78
C ALA A 202 5.71 3.10 -1.84
N ASN A 203 5.91 3.00 -0.52
CA ASN A 203 5.19 3.81 0.46
C ASN A 203 6.17 4.54 1.36
N LYS A 204 5.92 5.85 1.48
CA LYS A 204 6.77 6.82 2.18
C LYS A 204 6.63 6.79 3.71
N VAL A 205 5.59 6.12 4.20
CA VAL A 205 5.31 5.91 5.63
C VAL A 205 5.12 4.42 5.87
N ARG A 206 5.74 3.87 6.91
CA ARG A 206 5.73 2.43 7.22
C ARG A 206 5.76 2.15 8.71
N SER A 207 5.02 1.15 9.18
CA SER A 207 5.20 0.60 10.52
C SER A 207 6.45 -0.29 10.61
N MET A 208 6.97 -0.52 11.83
CA MET A 208 8.11 -1.43 12.08
C MET A 208 7.87 -2.82 11.46
N GLN A 209 6.67 -3.37 11.65
CA GLN A 209 6.31 -4.70 11.13
C GLN A 209 6.33 -4.75 9.60
N ALA A 210 5.80 -3.70 8.94
CA ALA A 210 5.83 -3.60 7.48
C ALA A 210 7.26 -3.50 6.95
N ILE A 211 8.15 -2.79 7.65
CA ILE A 211 9.56 -2.66 7.29
C ILE A 211 10.24 -4.03 7.35
N VAL A 212 10.12 -4.75 8.45
CA VAL A 212 10.72 -6.09 8.62
C VAL A 212 10.24 -7.04 7.53
N ARG A 213 8.94 -7.01 7.20
CA ARG A 213 8.37 -7.84 6.13
C ARG A 213 8.97 -7.48 4.76
N ASP A 214 9.04 -6.21 4.44
CA ASP A 214 9.58 -5.75 3.15
C ASP A 214 11.07 -6.06 3.02
N LEU A 215 11.84 -5.99 4.11
CA LEU A 215 13.23 -6.43 4.14
C LEU A 215 13.37 -7.93 3.82
N ARG A 216 12.48 -8.80 4.35
CA ARG A 216 12.46 -10.23 4.00
C ARG A 216 12.13 -10.46 2.52
N GLN A 217 11.20 -9.68 1.98
CA GLN A 217 10.83 -9.76 0.55
C GLN A 217 11.98 -9.29 -0.35
N LEU A 218 12.65 -8.20 0.01
CA LEU A 218 13.84 -7.70 -0.69
C LEU A 218 14.96 -8.73 -0.67
N ALA A 219 15.22 -9.34 0.49
CA ALA A 219 16.19 -10.43 0.62
C ALA A 219 15.92 -11.58 -0.37
N ALA A 220 14.67 -12.06 -0.42
CA ALA A 220 14.27 -13.14 -1.34
C ALA A 220 14.37 -12.71 -2.81
N LYS A 221 13.93 -11.49 -3.13
CA LYS A 221 13.98 -10.91 -4.48
C LYS A 221 15.43 -10.84 -4.98
N TYR A 222 16.34 -10.29 -4.18
CA TYR A 222 17.74 -10.17 -4.54
C TYR A 222 18.42 -11.53 -4.70
N ALA A 223 18.11 -12.51 -3.84
CA ALA A 223 18.66 -13.88 -3.96
C ALA A 223 18.19 -14.62 -5.22
N SER A 224 16.97 -14.35 -5.71
CA SER A 224 16.41 -15.02 -6.88
C SER A 224 16.93 -14.51 -8.23
N ASN A 225 17.63 -13.37 -8.26
CA ASN A 225 18.02 -12.69 -9.48
C ASN A 225 19.47 -13.04 -9.89
N ARG A 226 19.61 -13.80 -10.98
CA ARG A 226 20.90 -14.33 -11.47
C ARG A 226 21.75 -13.35 -12.26
N LYS A 227 21.30 -12.10 -12.49
CA LYS A 227 21.94 -11.17 -13.43
C LYS A 227 23.17 -10.42 -12.86
N ASP A 228 23.26 -10.21 -11.55
CA ASP A 228 24.38 -9.53 -10.88
C ASP A 228 24.76 -10.27 -9.59
N GLY A 229 25.41 -11.43 -9.74
CA GLY A 229 25.55 -12.44 -8.68
C GLY A 229 26.15 -11.91 -7.37
N SER A 230 27.24 -11.16 -7.40
CA SER A 230 27.94 -10.72 -6.18
C SER A 230 27.26 -9.53 -5.47
N LYS A 231 26.87 -8.49 -6.22
CA LYS A 231 26.22 -7.29 -5.66
C LYS A 231 24.83 -7.57 -5.11
N LEU A 232 24.01 -8.33 -5.83
CA LEU A 232 22.67 -8.69 -5.37
C LEU A 232 22.74 -9.66 -4.19
N GLN A 233 23.74 -10.54 -4.14
CA GLN A 233 23.96 -11.38 -2.97
C GLN A 233 24.31 -10.54 -1.73
N ALA A 234 25.15 -9.51 -1.88
CA ALA A 234 25.47 -8.59 -0.78
C ALA A 234 24.23 -7.82 -0.29
N LEU A 235 23.40 -7.30 -1.20
CA LEU A 235 22.13 -6.66 -0.86
C LEU A 235 21.13 -7.63 -0.21
N SER A 236 21.09 -8.89 -0.68
CA SER A 236 20.27 -9.94 -0.05
C SER A 236 20.70 -10.18 1.38
N ASN A 237 22.01 -10.34 1.63
CA ASN A 237 22.55 -10.56 2.96
C ASN A 237 22.29 -9.36 3.89
N ALA A 238 22.48 -8.12 3.40
CA ALA A 238 22.18 -6.91 4.15
C ALA A 238 20.69 -6.83 4.54
N ALA A 239 19.78 -7.14 3.62
CA ALA A 239 18.35 -7.18 3.89
C ALA A 239 17.96 -8.27 4.90
N LYS A 240 18.55 -9.48 4.80
CA LYS A 240 18.33 -10.57 5.77
C LYS A 240 18.82 -10.18 7.16
N SER A 241 20.00 -9.57 7.25
CA SER A 241 20.58 -9.10 8.50
C SER A 241 19.64 -8.09 9.16
N CYS A 242 19.25 -7.03 8.44
CA CYS A 242 18.33 -6.01 8.94
C CYS A 242 16.98 -6.59 9.40
N ALA A 243 16.43 -7.56 8.65
CA ALA A 243 15.16 -8.21 9.00
C ALA A 243 15.21 -9.11 10.24
N SER A 244 16.42 -9.47 10.69
CA SER A 244 16.67 -10.35 11.83
C SER A 244 17.14 -9.58 13.07
N LEU A 245 17.39 -8.27 12.94
CA LEU A 245 17.77 -7.41 14.06
C LEU A 245 16.62 -7.28 15.07
N PRO A 246 16.94 -7.16 16.37
CA PRO A 246 15.99 -6.68 17.36
C PRO A 246 15.41 -5.31 16.95
N HIS A 247 14.16 -5.03 17.34
CA HIS A 247 13.48 -3.80 16.94
C HIS A 247 14.25 -2.52 17.33
N ASP A 248 14.92 -2.50 18.47
CA ASP A 248 15.69 -1.33 18.93
C ASP A 248 16.93 -1.06 18.07
N GLU A 249 17.59 -2.12 17.60
CA GLU A 249 18.76 -2.00 16.72
C GLU A 249 18.32 -1.62 15.30
N LEU A 250 17.26 -2.26 14.79
CA LEU A 250 16.68 -1.91 13.49
C LEU A 250 16.20 -0.45 13.50
N LYS A 251 15.59 0.01 14.60
CA LYS A 251 15.17 1.40 14.77
C LYS A 251 16.35 2.37 14.63
N LYS A 252 17.51 2.08 15.23
CA LYS A 252 18.71 2.92 15.08
C LYS A 252 19.15 3.04 13.62
N SER A 253 19.17 1.93 12.88
CA SER A 253 19.50 1.95 11.44
C SER A 253 18.44 2.70 10.62
N LEU A 254 17.16 2.55 10.96
CA LEU A 254 16.07 3.26 10.29
C LEU A 254 16.13 4.76 10.49
N LEU A 255 16.57 5.24 11.66
CA LEU A 255 16.71 6.68 11.92
C LEU A 255 17.74 7.37 11.01
N LEU A 256 18.57 6.64 10.27
CA LEU A 256 19.44 7.19 9.24
C LEU A 256 18.65 7.63 7.99
N VAL A 257 17.62 6.86 7.60
CA VAL A 257 16.87 7.04 6.34
C VAL A 257 15.44 7.56 6.54
N ALA A 258 14.92 7.47 7.76
CA ALA A 258 13.55 7.80 8.10
C ALA A 258 13.47 8.52 9.45
N ALA A 259 12.35 9.22 9.68
CA ALA A 259 12.01 9.81 10.96
C ALA A 259 10.95 8.96 11.65
N ASP A 260 11.11 8.73 12.95
CA ASP A 260 10.09 8.12 13.80
C ASP A 260 9.04 9.15 14.20
N VAL A 261 7.76 8.84 13.93
CA VAL A 261 6.59 9.68 14.16
C VAL A 261 5.48 8.81 14.77
N HIS A 262 5.41 8.75 16.11
CA HIS A 262 4.44 7.96 16.90
C HIS A 262 4.26 6.50 16.42
N ASP A 263 5.35 5.76 16.37
CA ASP A 263 5.43 4.32 16.01
C ASP A 263 5.31 4.01 14.51
N VAL A 264 5.29 5.03 13.66
CA VAL A 264 5.48 4.89 12.21
C VAL A 264 6.73 5.64 11.74
N PHE A 265 7.40 5.08 10.73
CA PHE A 265 8.59 5.65 10.13
C PHE A 265 8.23 6.34 8.82
N VAL A 266 8.59 7.62 8.71
CA VAL A 266 8.41 8.42 7.50
C VAL A 266 9.76 8.64 6.83
N ALA A 267 9.90 8.28 5.55
CA ALA A 267 11.16 8.45 4.83
C ALA A 267 11.60 9.92 4.85
N LYS A 268 12.88 10.16 5.12
CA LYS A 268 13.44 11.50 5.06
C LYS A 268 13.56 11.95 3.59
N ASN A 269 13.48 13.25 3.37
CA ASN A 269 13.93 13.84 2.11
C ASN A 269 15.40 14.30 2.27
N GLU A 270 16.21 14.08 1.23
CA GLU A 270 17.63 14.49 1.21
C GLU A 270 17.76 16.02 1.35
N GLU A 271 16.80 16.76 0.79
CA GLU A 271 16.70 18.20 0.96
C GLU A 271 16.11 18.58 2.32
N LYS A 272 16.95 19.20 3.16
CA LYS A 272 16.58 19.63 4.54
C LYS A 272 15.37 20.55 4.58
N PHE A 273 15.27 21.51 3.65
CA PHE A 273 14.26 22.56 3.66
C PHE A 273 13.04 22.24 2.77
N THR A 274 12.51 21.02 2.89
CA THR A 274 11.30 20.61 2.15
C THR A 274 10.07 20.65 3.02
N LEU A 275 8.91 20.88 2.39
CA LEU A 275 7.61 20.88 3.07
C LEU A 275 7.36 19.57 3.82
N ARG A 276 7.85 18.46 3.25
CA ARG A 276 7.79 17.14 3.85
C ARG A 276 8.51 17.08 5.20
N ASN A 277 9.74 17.60 5.26
CA ASN A 277 10.52 17.62 6.50
C ASN A 277 9.89 18.55 7.54
N VAL A 278 9.29 19.67 7.12
CA VAL A 278 8.53 20.56 8.00
C VAL A 278 7.32 19.83 8.62
N ILE A 279 6.52 19.14 7.80
CA ILE A 279 5.35 18.39 8.29
C ILE A 279 5.78 17.27 9.24
N ILE A 280 6.83 16.51 8.90
CA ILE A 280 7.40 15.47 9.78
C ILE A 280 7.83 16.09 11.12
N HIS A 281 8.48 17.25 11.11
CA HIS A 281 8.92 17.92 12.34
C HIS A 281 7.73 18.32 13.21
N LEU A 282 6.69 18.90 12.61
CA LEU A 282 5.47 19.31 13.32
C LEU A 282 4.73 18.10 13.91
N LEU A 283 4.59 17.01 13.16
CA LEU A 283 3.94 15.79 13.65
C LEU A 283 4.66 15.24 14.89
N ARG A 284 6.00 15.20 14.87
CA ARG A 284 6.80 14.72 16.02
C ARG A 284 6.64 15.56 17.29
N GLN A 285 6.25 16.83 17.16
CA GLN A 285 6.05 17.73 18.30
C GLN A 285 4.66 17.63 18.90
N LYS A 286 3.69 17.06 18.16
CA LYS A 286 2.33 16.89 18.67
C LYS A 286 2.18 15.56 19.40
N GLU A 287 1.05 15.41 20.07
CA GLU A 287 0.63 14.13 20.65
C GLU A 287 0.15 13.17 19.56
N ARG A 288 0.14 11.88 19.90
CA ARG A 288 -0.39 10.84 19.01
C ARG A 288 -1.83 11.17 18.61
N ASN A 289 -2.13 11.09 17.31
CA ASN A 289 -3.42 11.41 16.69
C ASN A 289 -3.83 12.90 16.70
N ALA A 290 -2.95 13.80 17.13
CA ALA A 290 -3.25 15.23 17.06
C ALA A 290 -3.27 15.71 15.59
N THR A 291 -4.28 16.51 15.25
CA THR A 291 -4.42 17.04 13.89
C THR A 291 -3.48 18.20 13.63
N LEU A 292 -2.91 18.23 12.43
CA LEU A 292 -2.16 19.36 11.90
C LEU A 292 -3.04 20.16 10.94
N THR A 293 -3.20 21.45 11.23
CA THR A 293 -3.95 22.35 10.37
C THR A 293 -3.07 22.85 9.22
N LYS A 294 -3.70 23.17 8.10
CA LYS A 294 -3.02 23.77 6.95
C LYS A 294 -2.31 25.08 7.32
N GLN A 295 -2.91 25.91 8.17
CA GLN A 295 -2.32 27.18 8.62
C GLN A 295 -1.02 26.96 9.41
N GLU A 296 -0.99 26.00 10.35
CA GLU A 296 0.23 25.65 11.09
C GLU A 296 1.35 25.19 10.15
N ILE A 297 1.02 24.37 9.16
CA ILE A 297 1.97 23.85 8.18
C ILE A 297 2.55 25.00 7.33
N LEU A 298 1.69 25.88 6.81
CA LEU A 298 2.13 27.00 5.98
C LEU A 298 2.95 28.03 6.78
N ALA A 299 2.58 28.30 8.04
CA ALA A 299 3.34 29.19 8.91
C ALA A 299 4.74 28.63 9.21
N ALA A 300 4.85 27.33 9.52
CA ALA A 300 6.14 26.69 9.71
C ALA A 300 6.96 26.63 8.41
N ALA A 301 6.31 26.36 7.27
CA ALA A 301 6.95 26.35 5.97
C ALA A 301 7.54 27.72 5.62
N ALA A 302 6.80 28.81 5.84
CA ALA A 302 7.29 30.17 5.62
C ALA A 302 8.56 30.48 6.43
N LYS A 303 8.63 29.99 7.67
CA LYS A 303 9.80 30.14 8.54
C LYS A 303 11.03 29.36 8.05
N HIS A 304 10.84 28.19 7.45
CA HIS A 304 11.93 27.24 7.16
C HIS A 304 12.33 27.12 5.68
N ILE A 305 11.41 27.35 4.75
CA ILE A 305 11.57 27.05 3.32
C ILE A 305 11.89 28.30 2.49
N LYS A 306 11.69 29.51 3.05
CA LYS A 306 12.01 30.82 2.43
C LYS A 306 11.50 31.00 0.99
N ARG A 307 10.45 30.27 0.61
CA ARG A 307 9.68 30.45 -0.63
C ARG A 307 8.23 30.12 -0.38
N GLU A 308 7.36 30.61 -1.27
CA GLU A 308 5.95 30.24 -1.25
C GLU A 308 5.77 28.77 -1.60
N ILE A 309 4.81 28.14 -0.90
CA ILE A 309 4.38 26.78 -1.12
C ILE A 309 3.09 26.84 -1.94
N SER A 310 3.10 26.22 -3.13
CA SER A 310 1.90 26.17 -3.95
C SER A 310 0.85 25.24 -3.33
N GLU A 311 -0.43 25.50 -3.60
CA GLU A 311 -1.53 24.61 -3.23
C GLU A 311 -1.31 23.18 -3.72
N ARG A 312 -0.81 23.02 -4.94
CA ARG A 312 -0.51 21.71 -5.52
C ARG A 312 0.56 20.96 -4.71
N GLU A 313 1.64 21.64 -4.38
CA GLU A 313 2.74 21.08 -3.58
C GLU A 313 2.25 20.68 -2.19
N TYR A 314 1.45 21.53 -1.55
CA TYR A 314 0.84 21.23 -0.26
C TYR A 314 0.04 19.93 -0.31
N HIS A 315 -0.93 19.82 -1.22
CA HIS A 315 -1.79 18.64 -1.32
C HIS A 315 -0.99 17.38 -1.65
N GLN A 316 0.00 17.48 -2.55
CA GLN A 316 0.86 16.35 -2.91
C GLN A 316 1.64 15.82 -1.70
N VAL A 317 2.27 16.72 -0.92
CA VAL A 317 3.09 16.32 0.22
C VAL A 317 2.22 15.89 1.40
N TRP A 318 1.14 16.61 1.68
CA TRP A 318 0.21 16.29 2.77
C TRP A 318 -0.40 14.91 2.59
N ASN A 319 -1.02 14.66 1.43
CA ASN A 319 -1.64 13.36 1.13
C ASN A 319 -0.61 12.23 1.22
N GLY A 320 0.63 12.45 0.74
CA GLY A 320 1.70 11.47 0.81
C GLY A 320 2.15 11.08 2.23
N ILE A 321 1.79 11.86 3.26
CA ILE A 321 2.12 11.62 4.67
C ILE A 321 0.89 11.16 5.46
N THR A 322 -0.28 11.76 5.23
CA THR A 322 -1.49 11.53 6.05
C THR A 322 -2.31 10.31 5.68
N TYR A 323 -2.13 9.71 4.50
CA TYR A 323 -2.77 8.42 4.17
C TYR A 323 -2.36 7.26 5.11
N PHE A 324 -1.39 7.48 5.99
CA PHE A 324 -0.81 6.48 6.88
C PHE A 324 -0.80 6.91 8.34
N TYR A 325 -1.39 8.07 8.66
CA TYR A 325 -1.48 8.62 10.01
C TYR A 325 -2.88 8.48 10.58
#